data_AF-A0A125SNA4-F1
#
_entry.id   AF-A0A125SNA4-F1
#
_cell.length_a   1.000
_cell.length_b   1.000
_cell.length_c   1.000
_cell.angle_alpha   90.00
_cell.angle_beta   90.00
_cell.angle_gamma   90.00
#
_symmetry.space_group_name_H-M   'P 1'
#
loop_
_entity.id
_entity.type
_entity.pdbx_description
1 polymer ?
#
loop_
_entity_poly.entity_id
_entity_poly.type
_entity_poly.pdbx_seq_one_letter_code
_entity_poly.pdbx_strand_id
1 'polypeptide(L)'
;MCDTTANDAVCPQRQGCWNFAGRHIPRLLEDCEKMLDYAADKAIELPPESIRAIAVAREAFARGKWTPDIEKDLYAAKTSIAKAIQPCSLETLASGTISDAKKIARFYSRLTLWLVIFIVPVSMLCFTGSDLSVKGKSLIDQNDKNALLIHDQLQDYRIAIIKAKAVQGASAPVASASAEKTRTGAAPSLKNGDLIRIASGSTQGSDAAAAPAPASDSWEITDLGLSQTPAARLLKETLQDFSRNNRQLYAETLWLIRLTGHGSDNVYGSPWMLSGPTQRENLELLLPILLEPTDAGTQISIPPKAIGPEDAVDDGMRKLAVYQDIRAMAQNAERTSDIFWGAVTSYLLPVLYAVLGALAYILRESAAQISSRTFDPANARYSNRTRLIIALIVGSVIGLFGSVWKTQVGSASPLAVAFLAGYAADAFFSFLDKAAPTRTKTATI
;
A
#
# COMPACT_ATOMS: atom_id res chain seq x y z
N MET A 1 76.03 -36.73 51.53
CA MET A 1 75.44 -37.64 50.54
C MET A 1 75.27 -36.88 49.23
N CYS A 2 76.19 -37.08 48.29
CA CYS A 2 75.96 -37.22 46.85
C CYS A 2 77.34 -37.14 46.19
N ASP A 3 77.94 -38.32 46.06
CA ASP A 3 79.05 -38.57 45.16
C ASP A 3 78.65 -38.20 43.74
N THR A 4 79.54 -37.48 43.07
CA THR A 4 79.47 -37.21 41.63
C THR A 4 80.52 -38.10 40.98
N THR A 5 80.08 -39.22 40.38
CA THR A 5 80.91 -40.02 39.48
C THR A 5 80.12 -40.47 38.27
N ALA A 6 80.74 -40.22 37.11
CA ALA A 6 80.83 -41.10 35.94
C ALA A 6 79.53 -41.50 35.21
N ASN A 7 79.33 -40.99 33.99
CA ASN A 7 79.73 -41.69 32.76
C ASN A 7 79.04 -41.09 31.52
N ASP A 8 79.88 -40.60 30.61
CA ASP A 8 79.86 -40.87 29.18
C ASP A 8 78.62 -41.54 28.59
N ALA A 9 77.82 -40.73 27.89
CA ALA A 9 77.20 -41.15 26.65
C ALA A 9 77.39 -40.02 25.64
N VAL A 10 78.52 -40.10 24.93
CA VAL A 10 78.74 -39.43 23.66
C VAL A 10 77.62 -39.84 22.72
N CYS A 11 76.60 -38.98 22.57
CA CYS A 11 75.74 -39.05 21.39
C CYS A 11 76.63 -38.72 20.19
N PRO A 12 76.69 -39.58 19.16
CA PRO A 12 77.41 -39.20 17.95
C PRO A 12 76.70 -37.97 17.38
N GLN A 13 77.45 -36.87 17.27
CA GLN A 13 77.05 -35.72 16.47
C GLN A 13 76.66 -36.25 15.08
N ARG A 14 75.36 -36.31 14.82
CA ARG A 14 74.80 -36.64 13.52
C ARG A 14 75.16 -35.48 12.60
N GLN A 15 76.24 -35.67 11.83
CA GLN A 15 76.67 -34.77 10.78
C GLN A 15 75.47 -34.42 9.88
N GLY A 16 75.18 -33.13 9.74
CA GLY A 16 74.76 -32.55 8.46
C GLY A 16 73.30 -32.62 8.02
N CYS A 17 72.30 -32.87 8.88
CA CYS A 17 70.90 -32.70 8.48
C CYS A 17 70.40 -31.30 8.84
N TRP A 18 70.76 -30.29 8.04
CA TRP A 18 69.92 -29.09 7.96
C TRP A 18 68.54 -29.58 7.49
N ASN A 19 67.52 -29.49 8.35
CA ASN A 19 66.15 -29.70 7.92
C ASN A 19 65.83 -28.62 6.88
N PHE A 20 66.01 -28.95 5.60
CA PHE A 20 65.71 -28.08 4.47
C PHE A 20 64.19 -27.80 4.38
N ALA A 21 63.38 -28.62 5.04
CA ALA A 21 61.94 -28.44 5.12
C ALA A 21 61.58 -27.13 5.85
N GLY A 22 61.19 -26.11 5.08
CA GLY A 22 60.66 -24.86 5.62
C GLY A 22 59.35 -25.06 6.39
N ARG A 23 58.97 -24.07 7.21
CA ARG A 23 57.75 -24.09 8.05
C ARG A 23 56.44 -24.25 7.26
N HIS A 24 56.47 -24.10 5.93
CA HIS A 24 55.32 -24.17 5.03
C HIS A 24 55.10 -25.57 4.42
N ILE A 25 56.11 -26.45 4.42
CA ILE A 25 56.04 -27.79 3.81
C ILE A 25 54.91 -28.67 4.40
N PRO A 26 54.65 -28.69 5.72
CA PRO A 26 53.54 -29.48 6.26
C PRO A 26 52.18 -29.04 5.71
N ARG A 27 51.95 -27.73 5.59
CA ARG A 27 50.71 -27.19 5.00
C ARG A 27 50.60 -27.52 3.52
N LEU A 28 51.71 -27.47 2.79
CA LEU A 28 51.76 -27.80 1.37
C LEU A 28 51.40 -29.27 1.11
N LEU A 29 51.89 -30.19 1.95
CA LEU A 29 51.54 -31.61 1.88
C LEU A 29 50.06 -31.84 2.21
N GLU A 30 49.55 -31.18 3.24
CA GLU A 30 48.13 -31.24 3.62
C GLU A 30 47.20 -30.70 2.51
N ASP A 31 47.61 -29.62 1.85
CA ASP A 31 46.90 -29.05 0.70
C ASP A 31 46.85 -30.04 -0.47
N CYS A 32 47.99 -30.66 -0.81
CA CYS A 32 48.06 -31.67 -1.86
C CYS A 32 47.21 -32.91 -1.53
N GLU A 33 47.18 -33.35 -0.26
CA GLU A 33 46.36 -34.47 0.18
C GLU A 33 44.86 -34.17 0.01
N LYS A 34 44.40 -32.98 0.40
CA LYS A 34 43.00 -32.55 0.17
C LYS A 34 42.63 -32.51 -1.31
N MET A 35 43.56 -32.11 -2.19
CA MET A 35 43.34 -32.13 -3.64
C MET A 35 43.24 -33.56 -4.18
N LEU A 36 44.04 -34.50 -3.66
CA LEU A 36 43.99 -35.92 -4.03
C LEU A 36 42.68 -36.57 -3.56
N ASP A 37 42.26 -36.33 -2.31
CA ASP A 37 40.99 -36.84 -1.78
C ASP A 37 39.81 -36.37 -2.63
N TYR A 38 39.80 -35.09 -3.02
CA TYR A 38 38.76 -34.55 -3.90
C TYR A 38 38.78 -35.18 -5.30
N ALA A 39 39.95 -35.33 -5.89
CA ALA A 39 40.08 -35.95 -7.21
C ALA A 39 39.63 -37.43 -7.18
N ALA A 40 39.93 -38.15 -6.10
CA ALA A 40 39.45 -39.51 -5.87
C ALA A 40 37.92 -39.55 -5.73
N ASP A 41 37.33 -38.67 -4.90
CA ASP A 41 35.88 -38.57 -4.70
C ASP A 41 35.11 -38.23 -5.99
N LYS A 42 35.72 -37.46 -6.88
CA LYS A 42 35.12 -37.04 -8.17
C LYS A 42 35.54 -37.91 -9.35
N ALA A 43 36.29 -38.98 -9.12
CA ALA A 43 36.82 -39.87 -10.15
C ALA A 43 37.56 -39.12 -11.28
N ILE A 44 38.36 -38.11 -10.91
CA ILE A 44 39.20 -37.35 -11.85
C ILE A 44 40.48 -38.15 -12.09
N GLU A 45 40.81 -38.42 -13.35
CA GLU A 45 42.06 -39.08 -13.72
C GLU A 45 43.25 -38.15 -13.46
N LEU A 46 44.14 -38.58 -12.57
CA LEU A 46 45.33 -37.83 -12.20
C LEU A 46 46.60 -38.46 -12.81
N PRO A 47 47.60 -37.65 -13.21
CA PRO A 47 48.86 -38.18 -13.67
C PRO A 47 49.55 -39.03 -12.58
N PRO A 48 49.94 -40.27 -12.88
CA PRO A 48 50.53 -41.18 -11.90
C PRO A 48 51.87 -40.65 -11.34
N GLU A 49 52.57 -39.82 -12.12
CA GLU A 49 53.80 -39.15 -11.69
C GLU A 49 53.54 -38.15 -10.55
N SER A 50 52.43 -37.40 -10.59
CA SER A 50 52.09 -36.42 -9.56
C SER A 50 51.74 -37.10 -8.23
N ILE A 51 51.04 -38.25 -8.27
CA ILE A 51 50.71 -39.06 -7.09
C ILE A 51 52.00 -39.62 -6.46
N ARG A 52 52.91 -40.15 -7.29
CA ARG A 52 54.21 -40.67 -6.83
C ARG A 52 55.07 -39.59 -6.19
N ALA A 53 55.15 -38.40 -6.79
CA ALA A 53 55.91 -37.28 -6.26
C ALA A 53 55.41 -36.87 -4.85
N ILE A 54 54.09 -36.84 -4.62
CA ILE A 54 53.52 -36.56 -3.30
C ILE A 54 53.83 -37.68 -2.29
N ALA A 55 53.73 -38.94 -2.69
CA ALA A 55 54.05 -40.08 -1.82
C ALA A 55 55.53 -40.07 -1.39
N VAL A 56 56.45 -39.81 -2.32
CA VAL A 56 57.89 -39.67 -2.05
C VAL A 56 58.15 -38.48 -1.14
N ALA A 57 57.49 -37.34 -1.38
CA ALA A 57 57.60 -36.17 -0.52
C ALA A 57 57.11 -36.45 0.92
N ARG A 58 56.01 -37.19 1.10
CA ARG A 58 55.52 -37.60 2.43
C ARG A 58 56.54 -38.48 3.17
N GLU A 59 57.09 -39.49 2.48
CA GLU A 59 58.08 -40.40 3.06
C GLU A 59 59.38 -39.67 3.44
N ALA A 60 59.84 -38.76 2.57
CA ALA A 60 61.02 -37.93 2.81
C ALA A 60 60.84 -36.98 4.00
N PHE A 61 59.66 -36.37 4.12
CA PHE A 61 59.32 -35.53 5.26
C PHE A 61 59.28 -36.33 6.57
N ALA A 62 58.64 -37.51 6.57
CA ALA A 62 58.56 -38.38 7.76
C ALA A 62 59.94 -38.89 8.22
N ARG A 63 60.88 -39.13 7.29
CA ARG A 63 62.24 -39.60 7.59
C ARG A 63 63.25 -38.47 7.83
N GLY A 64 62.84 -37.21 7.72
CA GLY A 64 63.73 -36.04 7.86
C GLY A 64 64.79 -35.95 6.75
N LYS A 65 64.54 -36.53 5.57
CA LYS A 65 65.45 -36.54 4.42
C LYS A 65 64.89 -35.66 3.29
N TRP A 66 64.69 -34.37 3.60
CA TRP A 66 64.14 -33.41 2.63
C TRP A 66 65.24 -32.84 1.73
N THR A 67 65.05 -32.91 0.40
CA THR A 67 66.00 -32.39 -0.59
C THR A 67 65.33 -31.34 -1.50
N PRO A 68 66.11 -30.43 -2.12
CA PRO A 68 65.57 -29.45 -3.05
C PRO A 68 64.83 -30.05 -4.25
N ASP A 69 65.30 -31.21 -4.73
CA ASP A 69 64.69 -31.92 -5.86
C ASP A 69 63.29 -32.43 -5.51
N ILE A 70 63.09 -32.97 -4.30
CA ILE A 70 61.78 -33.42 -3.80
C ILE A 70 60.81 -32.24 -3.68
N GLU A 71 61.30 -31.09 -3.23
CA GLU A 71 60.49 -29.88 -3.12
C GLU A 71 60.05 -29.35 -4.49
N LYS A 72 60.96 -29.30 -5.46
CA LYS A 72 60.65 -28.95 -6.85
C LYS A 72 59.59 -29.88 -7.44
N ASP A 73 59.76 -31.19 -7.27
CA ASP A 73 58.84 -32.21 -7.79
C ASP A 73 57.47 -32.12 -7.11
N LEU A 74 57.42 -31.77 -5.83
CA LEU A 74 56.17 -31.52 -5.11
C LEU A 74 55.41 -30.30 -5.68
N TYR A 75 56.10 -29.19 -5.96
CA TYR A 75 55.46 -28.02 -6.58
C TYR A 75 55.00 -28.30 -8.02
N ALA A 76 55.74 -29.10 -8.78
CA ALA A 76 55.32 -29.55 -10.10
C ALA A 76 54.07 -30.43 -10.02
N ALA A 77 54.02 -31.38 -9.07
CA ALA A 77 52.85 -32.21 -8.81
C ALA A 77 51.63 -31.38 -8.38
N LYS A 78 51.81 -30.41 -7.47
CA LYS A 78 50.75 -29.50 -7.05
C LYS A 78 50.15 -28.73 -8.23
N THR A 79 51.00 -28.21 -9.12
CA THR A 79 50.54 -27.45 -10.30
C THR A 79 49.78 -28.34 -11.29
N SER A 80 50.27 -29.56 -11.50
CA SER A 80 49.63 -30.57 -12.35
C SER A 80 48.23 -30.95 -11.83
N ILE A 81 48.13 -31.23 -10.53
CA ILE A 81 46.86 -31.57 -9.87
C ILE A 81 45.92 -30.36 -9.88
N ALA A 82 46.42 -29.15 -9.56
CA ALA A 82 45.63 -27.92 -9.63
C ALA A 82 45.01 -27.69 -11.02
N LYS A 83 45.75 -28.02 -12.08
CA LYS A 83 45.25 -27.95 -13.45
C LYS A 83 44.18 -29.00 -13.73
N ALA A 84 44.33 -30.21 -13.19
CA ALA A 84 43.37 -31.30 -13.36
C ALA A 84 42.05 -31.08 -12.60
N ILE A 85 42.09 -30.37 -11.45
CA ILE A 85 40.90 -30.13 -10.61
C ILE A 85 40.21 -28.79 -10.88
N GLN A 86 40.58 -28.02 -11.91
CA GLN A 86 39.84 -26.81 -12.29
C GLN A 86 38.36 -27.17 -12.52
N PRO A 87 37.39 -26.40 -11.97
CA PRO A 87 37.50 -25.04 -11.41
C PRO A 87 37.73 -24.93 -9.88
N CYS A 88 38.06 -26.01 -9.17
CA CYS A 88 38.22 -25.99 -7.71
C CYS A 88 39.57 -25.42 -7.27
N SER A 89 39.55 -24.47 -6.34
CA SER A 89 40.75 -23.90 -5.68
C SER A 89 40.95 -24.52 -4.31
N LEU A 90 42.18 -24.47 -3.78
CA LEU A 90 42.49 -24.90 -2.41
C LEU A 90 41.62 -24.21 -1.35
N GLU A 91 41.27 -22.94 -1.58
CA GLU A 91 40.39 -22.17 -0.69
C GLU A 91 38.96 -22.72 -0.68
N THR A 92 38.50 -23.30 -1.79
CA THR A 92 37.17 -23.95 -1.90
C THR A 92 37.12 -25.32 -1.22
N LEU A 93 38.27 -25.98 -1.08
CA LEU A 93 38.44 -27.32 -0.48
C LEU A 93 38.70 -27.30 1.03
N ALA A 94 38.91 -26.13 1.63
CA ALA A 94 39.17 -26.03 3.06
C ALA A 94 37.98 -26.55 3.89
N SER A 95 38.27 -27.26 4.99
CA SER A 95 37.27 -27.93 5.85
C SER A 95 36.25 -26.97 6.47
N GLY A 96 36.59 -25.68 6.60
CA GLY A 96 35.69 -24.63 7.08
C GLY A 96 34.69 -24.12 6.04
N THR A 97 34.98 -24.28 4.75
CA THR A 97 34.27 -23.60 3.65
C THR A 97 32.82 -24.06 3.50
N ILE A 98 32.53 -25.34 3.73
CA ILE A 98 31.17 -25.89 3.70
C ILE A 98 30.30 -25.24 4.79
N SER A 99 30.86 -25.04 5.98
CA SER A 99 30.14 -24.48 7.11
C SER A 99 29.80 -23.00 6.86
N ASP A 100 30.73 -22.27 6.23
CA ASP A 100 30.55 -20.88 5.87
C ASP A 100 29.59 -20.70 4.69
N ALA A 101 29.63 -21.59 3.70
CA ALA A 101 28.65 -21.65 2.63
C ALA A 101 27.23 -21.83 3.17
N LYS A 102 27.03 -22.78 4.12
CA LYS A 102 25.74 -22.99 4.79
C LYS A 102 25.30 -21.78 5.63
N LYS A 103 26.22 -21.04 6.26
CA LYS A 103 25.87 -19.80 6.99
C LYS A 103 25.40 -18.72 6.01
N ILE A 104 26.10 -18.53 4.91
CA ILE A 104 25.78 -17.54 3.88
C ILE A 104 24.44 -17.86 3.22
N ALA A 105 24.21 -19.11 2.81
CA ALA A 105 22.93 -19.53 2.24
C ALA A 105 21.76 -19.31 3.21
N ARG A 106 21.92 -19.66 4.50
CA ARG A 106 20.90 -19.40 5.53
C ARG A 106 20.64 -17.91 5.74
N PHE A 107 21.69 -17.09 5.70
CA PHE A 107 21.55 -15.63 5.84
C PHE A 107 20.69 -15.06 4.70
N TYR A 108 21.03 -15.36 3.44
CA TYR A 108 20.25 -14.87 2.29
C TYR A 108 18.85 -15.50 2.22
N SER A 109 18.69 -16.75 2.67
CA SER A 109 17.38 -17.40 2.72
C SER A 109 16.46 -16.71 3.75
N ARG A 110 16.97 -16.40 4.94
CA ARG A 110 16.24 -15.60 5.93
C ARG A 110 15.91 -14.22 5.40
N LEU A 111 16.88 -13.54 4.78
CA LEU A 111 16.67 -12.21 4.19
C LEU A 111 15.57 -12.23 3.12
N THR A 112 15.57 -13.26 2.25
CA THR A 112 14.55 -13.45 1.22
C THR A 112 13.17 -13.69 1.85
N LEU A 113 13.10 -14.51 2.90
CA LEU A 113 11.85 -14.79 3.61
C LEU A 113 11.30 -13.53 4.30
N TRP A 114 12.15 -12.75 4.96
CA TRP A 114 11.79 -11.45 5.53
C TRP A 114 11.31 -10.47 4.45
N LEU A 115 11.99 -10.42 3.31
CA LEU A 115 11.63 -9.56 2.19
C LEU A 115 10.27 -9.96 1.60
N VAL A 116 9.98 -11.25 1.42
CA VAL A 116 8.67 -11.73 0.93
C VAL A 116 7.56 -11.42 1.94
N ILE A 117 7.82 -11.65 3.23
CA ILE A 117 6.89 -11.29 4.32
C ILE A 117 6.60 -9.79 4.34
N PHE A 118 7.54 -8.95 3.88
CA PHE A 118 7.33 -7.51 3.77
C PHE A 118 6.63 -7.10 2.47
N ILE A 119 7.03 -7.67 1.33
CA ILE A 119 6.48 -7.32 0.01
C ILE A 119 5.01 -7.67 -0.08
N VAL A 120 4.59 -8.85 0.38
CA VAL A 120 3.20 -9.31 0.21
C VAL A 120 2.19 -8.38 0.90
N PRO A 121 2.36 -8.00 2.18
CA PRO A 121 1.49 -7.01 2.83
C PRO A 121 1.53 -5.64 2.17
N VAL A 122 2.71 -5.14 1.78
CA VAL A 122 2.84 -3.83 1.11
C VAL A 122 2.07 -3.82 -0.21
N SER A 123 2.23 -4.87 -1.02
CA SER A 123 1.47 -5.04 -2.26
C SER A 123 -0.04 -5.10 -1.98
N MET A 124 -0.47 -5.89 -0.98
CA MET A 124 -1.87 -5.99 -0.60
C MET A 124 -2.45 -4.64 -0.15
N LEU A 125 -1.69 -3.83 0.60
CA LEU A 125 -2.10 -2.48 0.99
C LEU A 125 -2.24 -1.55 -0.22
N CYS A 126 -1.31 -1.61 -1.17
CA CYS A 126 -1.38 -0.82 -2.40
C CYS A 126 -2.64 -1.14 -3.20
N PHE A 127 -2.98 -2.43 -3.33
CA PHE A 127 -4.18 -2.87 -4.05
C PHE A 127 -5.48 -2.45 -3.35
N THR A 128 -5.56 -2.60 -2.02
CA THR A 128 -6.76 -2.18 -1.27
C THR A 128 -6.95 -0.66 -1.29
N GLY A 129 -5.86 0.11 -1.19
CA GLY A 129 -5.89 1.56 -1.31
C GLY A 129 -6.41 2.06 -2.68
N SER A 130 -5.97 1.43 -3.78
CA SER A 130 -6.46 1.79 -5.12
C SER A 130 -7.93 1.45 -5.33
N ASP A 131 -8.39 0.29 -4.86
CA ASP A 131 -9.79 -0.13 -5.00
C ASP A 131 -10.73 0.79 -4.22
N LEU A 132 -10.30 1.26 -3.05
CA LEU A 132 -11.08 2.21 -2.25
C LEU A 132 -11.14 3.59 -2.88
N SER A 133 -10.04 4.07 -3.49
CA SER A 133 -10.04 5.31 -4.28
C SER A 133 -11.04 5.25 -5.45
N VAL A 134 -11.15 4.10 -6.13
CA VAL A 134 -12.12 3.92 -7.22
C VAL A 134 -13.57 3.89 -6.71
N LYS A 135 -13.82 3.21 -5.59
CA LYS A 135 -15.14 3.16 -4.95
C LYS A 135 -15.59 4.54 -4.47
N GLY A 136 -14.70 5.30 -3.84
CA GLY A 136 -14.94 6.68 -3.41
C GLY A 136 -15.39 7.58 -4.58
N LYS A 137 -14.64 7.56 -5.69
CA LYS A 137 -14.99 8.30 -6.91
C LYS A 137 -16.38 7.94 -7.44
N SER A 138 -16.70 6.64 -7.48
CA SER A 138 -18.03 6.18 -7.91
C SER A 138 -19.15 6.65 -6.96
N LEU A 139 -18.91 6.66 -5.65
CA LEU A 139 -19.89 7.13 -4.67
C LEU A 139 -20.10 8.65 -4.79
N ILE A 140 -19.04 9.41 -5.04
CA ILE A 140 -19.12 10.85 -5.31
C ILE A 140 -19.98 11.09 -6.56
N ASP A 141 -19.71 10.41 -7.67
CA ASP A 141 -20.46 10.57 -8.93
C ASP A 141 -21.95 10.24 -8.79
N GLN A 142 -22.29 9.21 -8.00
CA GLN A 142 -23.68 8.85 -7.70
C GLN A 142 -24.36 9.90 -6.83
N ASN A 143 -23.68 10.37 -5.78
CA ASN A 143 -24.25 11.36 -4.87
C ASN A 143 -24.37 12.74 -5.49
N ASP A 144 -23.48 13.11 -6.42
CA ASP A 144 -23.58 14.36 -7.17
C ASP A 144 -24.86 14.41 -8.01
N LYS A 145 -25.24 13.29 -8.64
CA LYS A 145 -26.50 13.17 -9.39
C LYS A 145 -27.71 13.29 -8.46
N ASN A 146 -27.68 12.60 -7.32
CA ASN A 146 -28.77 12.62 -6.35
C ASN A 146 -28.91 13.99 -5.67
N ALA A 147 -27.80 14.67 -5.39
CA ALA A 147 -27.79 15.97 -4.73
C ALA A 147 -28.51 17.06 -5.55
N LEU A 148 -28.27 17.08 -6.87
CA LEU A 148 -28.96 18.01 -7.77
C LEU A 148 -30.47 17.74 -7.80
N LEU A 149 -30.86 16.47 -7.95
CA LEU A 149 -32.26 16.09 -7.98
C LEU A 149 -32.98 16.41 -6.66
N ILE A 150 -32.35 16.10 -5.51
CA ILE A 150 -32.90 16.41 -4.18
C ILE A 150 -33.02 17.92 -4.00
N HIS A 151 -32.04 18.71 -4.45
CA HIS A 151 -32.11 20.17 -4.36
C HIS A 151 -33.33 20.73 -5.10
N ASP A 152 -33.51 20.34 -6.37
CA ASP A 152 -34.62 20.80 -7.20
C ASP A 152 -35.97 20.38 -6.58
N GLN A 153 -36.09 19.12 -6.15
CA GLN A 153 -37.30 18.61 -5.51
C GLN A 153 -37.63 19.31 -4.18
N LEU A 154 -36.62 19.63 -3.36
CA LEU A 154 -36.82 20.36 -2.11
C LEU A 154 -37.27 21.81 -2.36
N GLN A 155 -36.74 22.48 -3.40
CA GLN A 155 -37.20 23.82 -3.78
C GLN A 155 -38.64 23.80 -4.27
N ASP A 156 -39.01 22.84 -5.11
CA ASP A 156 -40.39 22.67 -5.59
C ASP A 156 -41.36 22.41 -4.44
N TYR A 157 -40.98 21.57 -3.48
CA TYR A 157 -41.78 21.28 -2.30
C TYR A 157 -41.95 22.53 -1.42
N ARG A 158 -40.88 23.32 -1.23
CA ARG A 158 -40.94 24.60 -0.51
C ARG A 158 -41.92 25.57 -1.16
N ILE A 159 -41.88 25.70 -2.49
CA ILE A 159 -42.79 26.56 -3.25
C ILE A 159 -44.25 26.07 -3.11
N ALA A 160 -44.48 24.75 -3.11
CA ALA A 160 -45.80 24.17 -2.90
C ALA A 160 -46.37 24.50 -1.51
N ILE A 161 -45.54 24.41 -0.45
CA ILE A 161 -45.93 24.79 0.92
C ILE A 161 -46.30 26.28 0.98
N ILE A 162 -45.49 27.16 0.40
CA ILE A 162 -45.75 28.61 0.37
C ILE A 162 -47.08 28.91 -0.34
N LYS A 163 -47.34 28.26 -1.48
CA LYS A 163 -48.60 28.41 -2.22
C LYS A 163 -49.80 27.89 -1.42
N ALA A 164 -49.68 26.73 -0.77
CA ALA A 164 -50.75 26.17 0.05
C ALA A 164 -51.10 27.09 1.24
N LYS A 165 -50.09 27.66 1.91
CA LYS A 165 -50.28 28.67 2.97
C LYS A 165 -50.96 29.94 2.45
N ALA A 166 -50.61 30.40 1.25
CA ALA A 166 -51.24 31.57 0.63
C ALA A 166 -52.74 31.34 0.32
N VAL A 167 -53.11 30.12 -0.09
CA VAL A 167 -54.52 29.75 -0.34
C VAL A 167 -55.31 29.68 0.97
N GLN A 168 -54.74 29.12 2.05
CA GLN A 168 -55.38 29.07 3.36
C GLN A 168 -55.54 30.46 4.00
N GLY A 169 -54.58 31.36 3.79
CA GLY A 169 -54.68 32.76 4.22
C GLY A 169 -55.75 33.56 3.47
N ALA A 170 -56.12 33.15 2.25
CA ALA A 170 -57.16 33.79 1.44
C ALA A 170 -58.59 33.34 1.79
N SER A 171 -58.76 32.22 2.52
CA SER A 171 -60.07 31.66 2.89
C SER A 171 -60.54 32.00 4.32
N ALA A 172 -59.85 32.86 5.06
CA ALA A 172 -60.31 33.32 6.37
C ALA A 172 -61.49 34.31 6.23
N PRO A 173 -62.67 34.07 6.84
CA PRO A 173 -63.79 34.99 6.74
C PRO A 173 -63.52 36.27 7.55
N VAL A 174 -63.65 37.41 6.88
CA VAL A 174 -63.84 38.72 7.51
C VAL A 174 -65.21 38.73 8.18
N ALA A 175 -65.26 38.66 9.51
CA ALA A 175 -66.48 38.94 10.28
C ALA A 175 -66.16 39.59 11.64
N SER A 176 -66.29 40.92 11.65
CA SER A 176 -66.88 41.78 12.69
C SER A 176 -66.63 41.47 14.18
N ALA A 177 -65.92 42.38 14.84
CA ALA A 177 -66.13 42.67 16.26
C ALA A 177 -66.31 44.19 16.45
N SER A 178 -67.56 44.60 16.67
CA SER A 178 -67.92 45.87 17.32
C SER A 178 -68.34 45.55 18.75
N ALA A 179 -67.62 46.06 19.76
CA ALA A 179 -68.12 46.50 21.07
C ALA A 179 -66.95 46.70 22.09
N GLU A 180 -66.45 47.94 22.13
CA GLU A 180 -66.32 48.80 23.32
C GLU A 180 -65.98 48.18 24.70
N LYS A 181 -64.76 48.46 25.24
CA LYS A 181 -64.55 49.14 26.55
C LYS A 181 -63.09 49.59 26.79
N THR A 182 -62.86 50.89 26.56
CA THR A 182 -61.98 51.89 27.23
C THR A 182 -60.79 51.47 28.12
N ARG A 183 -59.55 51.85 27.73
CA ARG A 183 -58.68 52.81 28.47
C ARG A 183 -57.38 53.21 27.74
N THR A 184 -57.39 54.45 27.21
CA THR A 184 -56.34 55.49 27.19
C THR A 184 -54.83 55.14 27.11
N GLY A 185 -54.16 55.69 26.08
CA GLY A 185 -52.77 56.16 26.23
C GLY A 185 -51.88 56.19 24.97
N ALA A 186 -51.82 57.37 24.31
CA ALA A 186 -50.68 57.95 23.56
C ALA A 186 -50.14 57.31 22.25
N ALA A 187 -50.09 58.16 21.21
CA ALA A 187 -49.48 58.02 19.87
C ALA A 187 -47.92 58.19 19.92
N PRO A 188 -47.11 58.21 18.81
CA PRO A 188 -47.48 58.35 17.36
C PRO A 188 -46.62 57.61 16.29
N SER A 189 -47.00 57.86 15.02
CA SER A 189 -46.16 57.95 13.78
C SER A 189 -45.72 56.66 13.06
N LEU A 190 -45.68 56.49 11.71
CA LEU A 190 -45.76 57.36 10.52
C LEU A 190 -45.89 56.50 9.23
N LYS A 191 -46.67 56.99 8.24
CA LYS A 191 -46.53 56.96 6.74
C LYS A 191 -46.37 55.63 5.97
N ASN A 192 -46.75 55.48 4.68
CA ASN A 192 -47.79 55.97 3.75
C ASN A 192 -47.47 55.32 2.38
N GLY A 193 -48.51 54.93 1.60
CA GLY A 193 -48.52 54.75 0.12
C GLY A 193 -48.06 53.39 -0.42
N ASP A 194 -48.62 52.77 -1.47
CA ASP A 194 -49.76 53.00 -2.38
C ASP A 194 -50.03 51.63 -3.08
N LEU A 195 -51.23 51.04 -3.02
CA LEU A 195 -52.31 51.04 -4.04
C LEU A 195 -51.92 50.65 -5.49
N ILE A 196 -52.33 49.45 -5.94
CA ILE A 196 -53.00 49.23 -7.24
C ILE A 196 -54.14 48.21 -7.05
N ARG A 197 -55.33 48.60 -7.49
CA ARG A 197 -56.62 47.90 -7.42
C ARG A 197 -57.15 47.74 -8.85
N ILE A 198 -57.54 46.53 -9.26
CA ILE A 198 -58.40 46.31 -10.43
C ILE A 198 -59.51 45.34 -10.02
N ALA A 199 -60.74 45.84 -10.05
CA ALA A 199 -62.01 45.09 -10.03
C ALA A 199 -62.43 44.84 -11.50
N SER A 200 -63.35 43.96 -11.91
CA SER A 200 -64.71 43.68 -11.41
C SER A 200 -65.35 42.55 -12.25
N GLY A 201 -66.45 41.95 -11.74
CA GLY A 201 -67.54 41.34 -12.53
C GLY A 201 -67.77 39.84 -12.28
N SER A 202 -68.97 39.27 -12.11
CA SER A 202 -70.34 39.68 -11.74
C SER A 202 -71.22 38.42 -11.75
N THR A 203 -72.19 38.32 -10.81
CA THR A 203 -73.55 37.66 -10.86
C THR A 203 -73.64 36.15 -11.22
N GLN A 204 -74.52 35.26 -10.74
CA GLN A 204 -75.73 35.20 -9.86
C GLN A 204 -76.15 33.70 -9.93
N GLY A 205 -76.33 32.93 -8.84
CA GLY A 205 -77.58 32.74 -8.09
C GLY A 205 -78.10 31.29 -8.18
N SER A 206 -78.36 30.62 -7.04
CA SER A 206 -79.49 29.72 -6.73
C SER A 206 -79.18 28.62 -5.69
N ASP A 207 -79.82 28.77 -4.53
CA ASP A 207 -80.28 27.84 -3.49
C ASP A 207 -80.09 26.32 -3.68
N ALA A 208 -79.58 25.63 -2.62
CA ALA A 208 -80.38 24.74 -1.75
C ALA A 208 -79.54 23.80 -0.87
N ALA A 209 -80.07 23.56 0.33
CA ALA A 209 -79.89 22.42 1.25
C ALA A 209 -78.71 22.43 2.26
N ALA A 210 -79.13 22.45 3.53
CA ALA A 210 -78.33 22.39 4.74
C ALA A 210 -77.81 20.97 5.06
N ALA A 211 -76.59 20.88 5.58
CA ALA A 211 -76.06 19.80 6.42
C ALA A 211 -74.78 20.30 7.15
N PRO A 212 -74.36 19.69 8.27
CA PRO A 212 -73.94 20.40 9.48
C PRO A 212 -72.51 20.95 9.42
N ALA A 213 -72.29 22.01 10.21
CA ALA A 213 -70.97 22.57 10.47
C ALA A 213 -69.99 21.49 11.00
N PRO A 214 -68.81 21.31 10.40
CA PRO A 214 -67.73 20.62 11.07
C PRO A 214 -67.04 21.58 12.04
N ALA A 215 -66.86 21.08 13.25
CA ALA A 215 -66.05 21.68 14.29
C ALA A 215 -64.63 21.96 13.79
N SER A 216 -64.05 22.98 14.42
CA SER A 216 -62.70 23.49 14.23
C SER A 216 -61.62 22.42 14.47
N ASP A 217 -61.08 21.83 13.40
CA ASP A 217 -59.84 21.01 13.39
C ASP A 217 -59.10 21.20 12.05
N SER A 218 -58.92 22.44 11.62
CA SER A 218 -58.50 22.78 10.25
C SER A 218 -57.02 23.19 10.13
N TRP A 219 -56.09 22.37 10.62
CA TRP A 219 -54.67 22.49 10.21
C TRP A 219 -53.93 21.15 10.09
N GLU A 220 -54.34 20.08 10.79
CA GLU A 220 -53.63 18.78 10.73
C GLU A 220 -53.86 17.98 9.43
N ILE A 221 -54.99 18.16 8.74
CA ILE A 221 -55.38 17.25 7.64
C ILE A 221 -54.76 17.63 6.28
N THR A 222 -54.34 18.87 6.07
CA THR A 222 -53.73 19.32 4.80
C THR A 222 -52.25 18.99 4.65
N ASP A 223 -51.49 18.99 5.75
CA ASP A 223 -50.04 18.67 5.72
C ASP A 223 -49.78 17.16 5.52
N LEU A 224 -50.68 16.29 6.01
CA LEU A 224 -50.61 14.84 5.77
C LEU A 224 -50.93 14.43 4.32
N GLY A 225 -51.74 15.22 3.60
CA GLY A 225 -52.06 14.96 2.19
C GLY A 225 -50.87 15.15 1.26
N LEU A 226 -49.95 16.07 1.58
CA LEU A 226 -48.75 16.33 0.76
C LEU A 226 -47.66 15.27 0.98
N SER A 227 -47.52 14.74 2.19
CA SER A 227 -46.46 13.78 2.57
C SER A 227 -46.68 12.37 1.99
N GLN A 228 -47.92 12.00 1.66
CA GLN A 228 -48.24 10.72 1.04
C GLN A 228 -48.30 10.75 -0.49
N THR A 229 -48.02 11.90 -1.12
CA THR A 229 -48.01 12.01 -2.58
C THR A 229 -46.96 11.09 -3.21
N PRO A 230 -47.18 10.57 -4.44
CA PRO A 230 -46.18 9.78 -5.15
C PRO A 230 -44.81 10.47 -5.27
N ALA A 231 -44.81 11.81 -5.41
CA ALA A 231 -43.60 12.63 -5.44
C ALA A 231 -42.85 12.63 -4.09
N ALA A 232 -43.56 12.75 -2.97
CA ALA A 232 -42.96 12.71 -1.63
C ALA A 232 -42.36 11.33 -1.30
N ARG A 233 -42.98 10.23 -1.76
CA ARG A 233 -42.43 8.87 -1.62
C ARG A 233 -41.14 8.68 -2.41
N LEU A 234 -41.08 9.17 -3.65
CA LEU A 234 -39.87 9.13 -4.47
C LEU A 234 -38.74 9.98 -3.88
N LEU A 235 -39.07 11.17 -3.38
CA LEU A 235 -38.12 12.02 -2.66
C LEU A 235 -37.57 11.31 -1.41
N LYS A 236 -38.43 10.61 -0.65
CA LYS A 236 -38.01 9.80 0.51
C LYS A 236 -36.99 8.75 0.13
N GLU A 237 -37.28 7.96 -0.91
CA GLU A 237 -36.41 6.88 -1.37
C GLU A 237 -35.04 7.44 -1.81
N THR A 238 -35.06 8.53 -2.58
CA THR A 238 -33.85 9.18 -3.08
C THR A 238 -33.02 9.78 -1.94
N LEU A 239 -33.68 10.40 -0.95
CA LEU A 239 -33.01 10.96 0.23
C LEU A 239 -32.39 9.85 1.10
N GLN A 240 -33.09 8.71 1.24
CA GLN A 240 -32.57 7.55 1.96
C GLN A 240 -31.31 6.99 1.29
N ASP A 241 -31.33 6.80 -0.03
CA ASP A 241 -30.16 6.30 -0.76
C ASP A 241 -29.01 7.30 -0.74
N PHE A 242 -29.29 8.60 -0.86
CA PHE A 242 -28.30 9.66 -0.66
C PHE A 242 -27.64 9.60 0.72
N SER A 243 -28.42 9.41 1.79
CA SER A 243 -27.88 9.32 3.15
C SER A 243 -27.01 8.06 3.36
N ARG A 244 -27.42 6.92 2.79
CA ARG A 244 -26.65 5.66 2.84
C ARG A 244 -25.30 5.82 2.16
N ASN A 245 -25.31 6.38 0.96
CA ASN A 245 -24.10 6.63 0.19
C ASN A 245 -23.18 7.64 0.89
N ASN A 246 -23.73 8.71 1.47
CA ASN A 246 -22.94 9.69 2.22
C ASN A 246 -22.24 9.05 3.43
N ARG A 247 -22.95 8.18 4.17
CA ARG A 247 -22.36 7.45 5.29
C ARG A 247 -21.25 6.50 4.84
N GLN A 248 -21.46 5.79 3.74
CA GLN A 248 -20.44 4.89 3.19
C GLN A 248 -19.22 5.69 2.71
N LEU A 249 -19.42 6.76 1.95
CA LEU A 249 -18.36 7.64 1.45
C LEU A 249 -17.54 8.21 2.60
N TYR A 250 -18.20 8.66 3.67
CA TYR A 250 -17.53 9.17 4.86
C TYR A 250 -16.70 8.09 5.57
N ALA A 251 -17.23 6.87 5.72
CA ALA A 251 -16.50 5.76 6.32
C ALA A 251 -15.27 5.35 5.49
N GLU A 252 -15.39 5.28 4.16
CA GLU A 252 -14.28 5.00 3.25
C GLU A 252 -13.22 6.11 3.31
N THR A 253 -13.64 7.37 3.38
CA THR A 253 -12.75 8.53 3.50
C THR A 253 -11.93 8.49 4.79
N LEU A 254 -12.56 8.20 5.93
CA LEU A 254 -11.87 8.05 7.22
C LEU A 254 -10.86 6.90 7.19
N TRP A 255 -11.23 5.78 6.55
CA TRP A 255 -10.32 4.65 6.42
C TRP A 255 -9.08 5.03 5.59
N LEU A 256 -9.28 5.77 4.50
CA LEU A 256 -8.20 6.25 3.63
C LEU A 256 -7.26 7.22 4.34
N ILE A 257 -7.81 8.15 5.13
CA ILE A 257 -7.05 9.12 5.95
C ILE A 257 -6.19 8.38 6.99
N ARG A 258 -6.77 7.40 7.67
CA ARG A 258 -6.04 6.58 8.65
C ARG A 258 -4.94 5.74 8.01
N LEU A 259 -5.20 5.17 6.84
CA LEU A 259 -4.21 4.36 6.14
C LEU A 259 -3.02 5.19 5.65
N THR A 260 -3.28 6.39 5.14
CA THR A 260 -2.23 7.30 4.64
C THR A 260 -1.52 8.07 5.74
N GLY A 261 -2.03 8.02 6.98
CA GLY A 261 -1.42 8.66 8.15
C GLY A 261 -1.41 10.19 8.10
N HIS A 262 -2.14 10.80 7.16
CA HIS A 262 -2.19 12.23 6.96
C HIS A 262 -3.58 12.79 7.25
N GLY A 263 -3.69 13.58 8.32
CA GLY A 263 -4.85 14.45 8.56
C GLY A 263 -5.46 14.28 9.95
N SER A 264 -6.07 15.37 10.44
CA SER A 264 -7.06 15.28 11.51
C SER A 264 -8.33 14.66 10.94
N ASP A 265 -9.08 13.92 11.77
CA ASP A 265 -10.39 13.40 11.38
C ASP A 265 -11.34 14.51 10.90
N ASN A 266 -11.15 15.77 11.33
CA ASN A 266 -11.89 16.95 10.89
C ASN A 266 -10.93 18.01 10.28
N VAL A 267 -10.69 17.93 8.97
CA VAL A 267 -9.75 18.82 8.24
C VAL A 267 -10.28 20.25 8.13
N TYR A 268 -11.60 20.43 8.01
CA TYR A 268 -12.23 21.72 7.74
C TYR A 268 -12.80 22.40 9.00
N GLY A 269 -12.67 21.78 10.18
CA GLY A 269 -13.30 22.29 11.40
C GLY A 269 -14.83 22.28 11.32
N SER A 270 -15.41 21.40 10.49
CA SER A 270 -16.83 21.36 10.23
C SER A 270 -17.62 21.11 11.52
N PRO A 271 -18.63 21.95 11.84
CA PRO A 271 -19.38 21.87 13.10
C PRO A 271 -20.05 20.52 13.34
N TRP A 272 -20.47 19.84 12.26
CA TRP A 272 -21.17 18.57 12.33
C TRP A 272 -20.27 17.41 12.83
N MET A 273 -18.94 17.57 12.75
CA MET A 273 -17.96 16.55 13.14
C MET A 273 -17.41 16.72 14.57
N LEU A 274 -17.82 17.76 15.30
CA LEU A 274 -17.26 18.10 16.62
C LEU A 274 -17.62 17.10 17.71
N SER A 275 -18.76 16.41 17.59
CA SER A 275 -19.22 15.44 18.57
C SER A 275 -19.84 14.21 17.90
N GLY A 276 -19.73 13.04 18.53
CA GLY A 276 -20.35 11.81 18.04
C GLY A 276 -21.88 11.92 17.81
N PRO A 277 -22.64 12.58 18.71
CA PRO A 277 -24.07 12.81 18.51
C PRO A 277 -24.39 13.69 17.30
N THR A 278 -23.69 14.82 17.14
CA THR A 278 -23.90 15.71 15.98
C THR A 278 -23.52 15.02 14.67
N GLN A 279 -22.47 14.19 14.69
CA GLN A 279 -22.07 13.43 13.51
C GLN A 279 -23.16 12.44 13.09
N ARG A 280 -23.76 11.72 14.04
CA ARG A 280 -24.87 10.80 13.75
C ARG A 280 -26.09 11.54 13.25
N GLU A 281 -26.48 12.64 13.88
CA GLU A 281 -27.64 13.45 13.46
C GLU A 281 -27.51 13.97 12.01
N ASN A 282 -26.31 14.37 11.61
CA ASN A 282 -26.06 14.92 10.27
C ASN A 282 -25.84 13.84 9.20
N LEU A 283 -25.31 12.66 9.57
CA LEU A 283 -25.08 11.53 8.64
C LEU A 283 -26.28 10.58 8.54
N GLU A 284 -27.07 10.44 9.61
CA GLU A 284 -28.25 9.61 9.65
C GLU A 284 -29.47 10.46 9.30
N LEU A 285 -30.38 9.93 8.49
CA LEU A 285 -31.71 10.50 8.38
C LEU A 285 -32.48 10.14 9.65
N LEU A 286 -32.55 11.07 10.59
CA LEU A 286 -33.73 11.13 11.45
C LEU A 286 -34.85 11.56 10.52
N LEU A 287 -35.78 10.65 10.20
CA LEU A 287 -37.00 11.01 9.50
C LEU A 287 -38.10 11.29 10.53
N PRO A 288 -38.29 12.55 10.99
CA PRO A 288 -39.60 13.02 11.43
C PRO A 288 -40.46 13.47 10.24
N ILE A 289 -39.90 13.56 9.02
CA ILE A 289 -40.58 13.98 7.79
C ILE A 289 -41.79 13.12 7.39
N LEU A 290 -42.00 11.95 8.03
CA LEU A 290 -43.04 10.98 7.68
C LEU A 290 -43.60 10.18 8.88
N LEU A 291 -43.61 10.71 10.11
CA LEU A 291 -44.36 10.02 11.17
C LEU A 291 -45.87 10.18 10.89
N GLU A 292 -46.53 9.06 10.57
CA GLU A 292 -47.96 8.91 10.78
C GLU A 292 -48.20 9.01 12.30
N PRO A 293 -49.10 9.87 12.81
CA PRO A 293 -49.40 9.90 14.22
C PRO A 293 -50.30 8.71 14.51
N THR A 294 -49.72 7.52 14.61
CA THR A 294 -50.45 6.36 15.13
C THR A 294 -49.59 5.66 16.18
N ASP A 295 -49.95 5.94 17.43
CA ASP A 295 -49.74 5.12 18.62
C ASP A 295 -48.29 4.73 18.96
N ALA A 296 -47.43 5.73 19.19
CA ALA A 296 -46.18 5.54 19.91
C ALA A 296 -46.43 5.43 21.43
N GLY A 297 -47.16 4.39 21.84
CA GLY A 297 -46.97 3.81 23.16
C GLY A 297 -45.63 3.06 23.17
N THR A 298 -44.51 3.76 23.36
CA THR A 298 -43.29 3.34 24.09
C THR A 298 -42.18 4.38 23.88
N GLN A 299 -41.95 5.15 24.95
CA GLN A 299 -40.75 5.90 25.35
C GLN A 299 -39.53 5.93 24.42
N ILE A 300 -39.33 7.06 23.73
CA ILE A 300 -38.03 7.74 23.67
C ILE A 300 -38.30 9.21 24.02
N SER A 301 -37.85 9.63 25.20
CA SER A 301 -38.03 10.98 25.73
C SER A 301 -37.11 11.97 25.01
N ILE A 302 -37.53 12.44 23.84
CA ILE A 302 -37.12 13.71 23.24
C ILE A 302 -38.42 14.47 23.06
N PRO A 303 -38.60 15.68 23.62
CA PRO A 303 -39.84 16.42 23.41
C PRO A 303 -40.01 16.61 21.90
N PRO A 304 -41.11 16.14 21.29
CA PRO A 304 -41.32 16.31 19.87
C PRO A 304 -41.59 17.80 19.67
N LYS A 305 -40.56 18.55 19.25
CA LYS A 305 -40.80 19.84 18.62
C LYS A 305 -41.73 19.53 17.45
N ALA A 306 -42.90 20.17 17.39
CA ALA A 306 -43.78 20.06 16.24
C ALA A 306 -42.99 20.62 15.05
N ILE A 307 -42.39 19.73 14.26
CA ILE A 307 -41.54 20.07 13.12
C ILE A 307 -42.49 20.40 11.99
N GLY A 308 -42.48 21.66 11.55
CA GLY A 308 -43.29 22.10 10.43
C GLY A 308 -42.74 21.53 9.10
N PRO A 309 -43.54 21.54 8.03
CA PRO A 309 -43.07 21.11 6.70
C PRO A 309 -41.93 21.99 6.14
N GLU A 310 -41.70 23.18 6.71
CA GLU A 310 -40.52 24.00 6.40
C GLU A 310 -39.24 23.50 7.08
N ASP A 311 -39.32 23.02 8.33
CA ASP A 311 -38.18 22.46 9.06
C ASP A 311 -37.62 21.20 8.36
N ALA A 312 -38.49 20.47 7.65
CA ALA A 312 -38.14 19.33 6.81
C ALA A 312 -37.25 19.70 5.60
N VAL A 313 -37.58 20.81 4.95
CA VAL A 313 -36.81 21.33 3.81
C VAL A 313 -35.44 21.80 4.30
N ASP A 314 -35.41 22.49 5.44
CA ASP A 314 -34.17 22.97 6.05
C ASP A 314 -33.26 21.82 6.50
N ASP A 315 -33.82 20.71 7.00
CA ASP A 315 -33.05 19.48 7.31
C ASP A 315 -32.44 18.86 6.04
N GLY A 316 -33.20 18.76 4.96
CA GLY A 316 -32.71 18.30 3.66
C GLY A 316 -31.57 19.16 3.12
N MET A 317 -31.71 20.48 3.21
CA MET A 317 -30.67 21.44 2.80
C MET A 317 -29.41 21.36 3.67
N ARG A 318 -29.57 21.14 4.99
CA ARG A 318 -28.45 20.92 5.91
C ARG A 318 -27.67 19.66 5.56
N LYS A 319 -28.36 18.56 5.20
CA LYS A 319 -27.71 17.32 4.75
C LYS A 319 -26.99 17.49 3.42
N LEU A 320 -27.50 18.33 2.53
CA LEU A 320 -26.83 18.70 1.29
C LEU A 320 -25.52 19.47 1.55
N ALA A 321 -25.53 20.38 2.54
CA ALA A 321 -24.32 21.09 2.97
C ALA A 321 -23.28 20.14 3.60
N VAL A 322 -23.72 19.20 4.45
CA VAL A 322 -22.86 18.16 5.02
C VAL A 322 -22.23 17.29 3.93
N TYR A 323 -22.98 16.96 2.87
CA TYR A 323 -22.42 16.26 1.72
C TYR A 323 -21.31 17.03 1.02
N GLN A 324 -21.44 18.35 0.82
CA GLN A 324 -20.39 19.15 0.20
C GLN A 324 -19.08 19.08 1.00
N ASP A 325 -19.16 19.12 2.33
CA ASP A 325 -18.00 18.92 3.20
C ASP A 325 -17.40 17.52 3.06
N ILE A 326 -18.24 16.46 3.09
CA ILE A 326 -17.80 15.07 2.93
C ILE A 326 -17.14 14.87 1.57
N ARG A 327 -17.71 15.44 0.50
CA ARG A 327 -17.16 15.39 -0.85
C ARG A 327 -15.79 16.04 -0.92
N ALA A 328 -15.62 17.24 -0.35
CA ALA A 328 -14.34 17.93 -0.31
C ALA A 328 -13.28 17.09 0.44
N MET A 329 -13.67 16.49 1.57
CA MET A 329 -12.81 15.62 2.37
C MET A 329 -12.41 14.35 1.61
N ALA A 330 -13.36 13.69 0.96
CA ALA A 330 -13.14 12.50 0.14
C ALA A 330 -12.18 12.80 -1.02
N GLN A 331 -12.40 13.87 -1.77
CA GLN A 331 -11.50 14.30 -2.85
C GLN A 331 -10.09 14.61 -2.36
N ASN A 332 -9.95 15.25 -1.19
CA ASN A 332 -8.65 15.53 -0.61
C ASN A 332 -7.92 14.24 -0.17
N ALA A 333 -8.63 13.31 0.47
CA ALA A 333 -8.10 12.03 0.88
C ALA A 333 -7.69 11.19 -0.34
N GLU A 334 -8.54 11.11 -1.37
CA GLU A 334 -8.26 10.39 -2.62
C GLU A 334 -7.03 10.91 -3.33
N ARG A 335 -6.90 12.24 -3.52
CA ARG A 335 -5.69 12.82 -4.15
C ARG A 335 -4.43 12.46 -3.39
N THR A 336 -4.47 12.57 -2.06
CA THR A 336 -3.31 12.28 -1.20
C THR A 336 -2.94 10.79 -1.26
N SER A 337 -3.95 9.92 -1.21
CA SER A 337 -3.80 8.47 -1.35
C SER A 337 -3.25 8.07 -2.71
N ASP A 338 -3.77 8.63 -3.80
CA ASP A 338 -3.33 8.37 -5.17
C ASP A 338 -1.86 8.77 -5.36
N ILE A 339 -1.43 9.91 -4.78
CA ILE A 339 -0.03 10.35 -4.79
C ILE A 339 0.86 9.37 -4.01
N PHE A 340 0.45 8.99 -2.80
CA PHE A 340 1.23 8.10 -1.94
C PHE A 340 1.38 6.70 -2.54
N TRP A 341 0.27 6.05 -2.88
CA TRP A 341 0.29 4.72 -3.50
C TRP A 341 0.89 4.74 -4.90
N GLY A 342 0.70 5.83 -5.65
CA GLY A 342 1.39 6.06 -6.91
C GLY A 342 2.91 6.07 -6.73
N ALA A 343 3.43 6.77 -5.71
CA ALA A 343 4.86 6.79 -5.40
C ALA A 343 5.38 5.42 -4.92
N VAL A 344 4.64 4.73 -4.05
CA VAL A 344 5.01 3.40 -3.55
C VAL A 344 5.06 2.38 -4.70
N THR A 345 4.05 2.36 -5.57
CA THR A 345 3.98 1.43 -6.70
C THR A 345 4.97 1.75 -7.82
N SER A 346 5.30 3.02 -8.03
CA SER A 346 6.26 3.44 -9.06
C SER A 346 7.72 3.35 -8.60
N TYR A 347 8.04 3.66 -7.33
CA TYR A 347 9.43 3.72 -6.87
C TYR A 347 9.82 2.56 -5.95
N LEU A 348 8.97 2.23 -4.98
CA LEU A 348 9.34 1.27 -3.95
C LEU A 348 9.18 -0.18 -4.41
N LEU A 349 8.04 -0.53 -4.99
CA LEU A 349 7.77 -1.90 -5.43
C LEU A 349 8.80 -2.42 -6.45
N PRO A 350 9.15 -1.68 -7.53
CA PRO A 350 10.13 -2.16 -8.51
C PRO A 350 11.50 -2.45 -7.88
N VAL A 351 11.95 -1.61 -6.93
CA VAL A 351 13.20 -1.84 -6.20
C VAL A 351 13.12 -3.12 -5.36
N LEU A 352 12.05 -3.32 -4.61
CA LEU A 352 11.87 -4.51 -3.79
C LEU A 352 11.82 -5.80 -4.64
N TYR A 353 11.12 -5.77 -5.78
CA TYR A 353 11.04 -6.90 -6.71
C TYR A 353 12.38 -7.18 -7.40
N ALA A 354 13.16 -6.16 -7.77
CA ALA A 354 14.49 -6.35 -8.33
C ALA A 354 15.45 -6.97 -7.31
N VAL A 355 15.44 -6.48 -6.06
CA VAL A 355 16.23 -7.06 -4.96
C VAL A 355 15.81 -8.51 -4.70
N LEU A 356 14.50 -8.81 -4.74
CA LEU A 356 14.00 -10.18 -4.61
C LEU A 356 14.52 -11.09 -5.74
N GLY A 357 14.54 -10.61 -6.98
CA GLY A 357 15.12 -11.31 -8.12
C GLY A 357 16.61 -11.61 -7.92
N ALA A 358 17.38 -10.63 -7.46
CA ALA A 358 18.80 -10.82 -7.18
C ALA A 358 19.04 -11.82 -6.07
N LEU A 359 18.24 -11.79 -4.99
CA LEU A 359 18.30 -12.79 -3.92
C LEU A 359 17.96 -14.20 -4.42
N ALA A 360 16.96 -14.34 -5.28
CA ALA A 360 16.62 -15.62 -5.88
C ALA A 360 17.78 -16.20 -6.71
N TYR A 361 18.49 -15.35 -7.46
CA TYR A 361 19.71 -15.77 -8.14
C TYR A 361 20.80 -16.19 -7.16
N ILE A 362 21.08 -15.39 -6.13
CA ILE A 362 22.13 -15.69 -5.14
C ILE A 362 21.85 -17.04 -4.45
N LEU A 363 20.60 -17.32 -4.12
CA LEU A 363 20.19 -18.61 -3.56
C LEU A 363 20.38 -19.77 -4.54
N ARG A 364 20.00 -19.58 -5.81
CA ARG A 364 20.21 -20.59 -6.87
C ARG A 364 21.70 -20.86 -7.10
N GLU A 365 22.49 -19.81 -7.20
CA GLU A 365 23.93 -19.88 -7.47
C GLU A 365 24.69 -20.49 -6.29
N SER A 366 24.36 -20.08 -5.06
CA SER A 366 24.96 -20.70 -3.87
C SER A 366 24.59 -22.18 -3.72
N ALA A 367 23.36 -22.58 -4.07
CA ALA A 367 22.98 -24.00 -4.09
C ALA A 367 23.78 -24.79 -5.13
N ALA A 368 23.99 -24.23 -6.33
CA ALA A 368 24.81 -24.84 -7.37
C ALA A 368 26.28 -24.97 -6.92
N GLN A 369 26.88 -23.90 -6.39
CA GLN A 369 28.27 -23.88 -5.93
C GLN A 369 28.53 -24.81 -4.73
N ILE A 370 27.56 -24.97 -3.83
CA ILE A 370 27.65 -25.92 -2.71
C ILE A 370 27.65 -27.36 -3.25
N SER A 371 26.85 -27.65 -4.29
CA SER A 371 26.81 -28.97 -4.92
C SER A 371 28.11 -29.30 -5.67
N SER A 372 28.68 -28.33 -6.38
CA SER A 372 29.92 -28.49 -7.16
C SER A 372 31.20 -28.41 -6.33
N ARG A 373 31.14 -28.03 -5.04
CA ARG A 373 32.30 -27.76 -4.16
C ARG A 373 33.21 -26.61 -4.64
N THR A 374 32.69 -25.71 -5.48
CA THR A 374 33.44 -24.57 -6.04
C THR A 374 33.18 -23.27 -5.26
N PHE A 375 32.62 -23.36 -4.06
CA PHE A 375 32.22 -22.18 -3.29
C PHE A 375 33.44 -21.50 -2.66
N ASP A 376 33.72 -20.27 -3.08
CA ASP A 376 34.71 -19.40 -2.44
C ASP A 376 33.99 -18.37 -1.54
N PRO A 377 34.17 -18.43 -0.20
CA PRO A 377 33.48 -17.56 0.74
C PRO A 377 33.94 -16.10 0.66
N ALA A 378 35.17 -15.82 0.24
CA ALA A 378 35.69 -14.46 0.16
C ALA A 378 35.11 -13.73 -1.05
N ASN A 379 35.21 -14.35 -2.23
CA ASN A 379 34.68 -13.80 -3.47
C ASN A 379 33.13 -13.75 -3.45
N ALA A 380 32.47 -14.77 -2.91
CA ALA A 380 31.00 -14.81 -2.85
C ALA A 380 30.43 -13.63 -2.06
N ARG A 381 31.05 -13.18 -0.97
CA ARG A 381 30.54 -12.04 -0.19
C ARG A 381 30.58 -10.74 -0.97
N TYR A 382 31.69 -10.48 -1.67
CA TYR A 382 31.87 -9.27 -2.47
C TYR A 382 30.95 -9.27 -3.69
N SER A 383 30.91 -10.37 -4.44
CA SER A 383 30.07 -10.54 -5.62
C SER A 383 28.58 -10.39 -5.27
N ASN A 384 28.11 -11.07 -4.22
CA ASN A 384 26.71 -11.00 -3.79
C ASN A 384 26.29 -9.58 -3.36
N ARG A 385 27.15 -8.83 -2.66
CA ARG A 385 26.88 -7.43 -2.29
C ARG A 385 26.79 -6.53 -3.52
N THR A 386 27.72 -6.68 -4.46
CA THR A 386 27.73 -5.93 -5.72
C THR A 386 26.44 -6.19 -6.50
N ARG A 387 25.99 -7.45 -6.57
CA ARG A 387 24.76 -7.82 -7.26
C ARG A 387 23.51 -7.22 -6.61
N LEU A 388 23.46 -7.12 -5.28
CA LEU A 388 22.36 -6.44 -4.59
C LEU A 388 22.32 -4.94 -4.86
N ILE A 389 23.48 -4.28 -4.89
CA ILE A 389 23.58 -2.84 -5.25
C ILE A 389 23.12 -2.63 -6.69
N ILE A 390 23.57 -3.48 -7.61
CA ILE A 390 23.13 -3.47 -9.01
C ILE A 390 21.61 -3.62 -9.10
N ALA A 391 21.03 -4.59 -8.40
CA ALA A 391 19.59 -4.82 -8.42
C ALA A 391 18.80 -3.63 -7.88
N LEU A 392 19.32 -2.94 -6.86
CA LEU A 392 18.73 -1.71 -6.33
C LEU A 392 18.73 -0.60 -7.39
N ILE A 393 19.86 -0.38 -8.08
CA ILE A 393 19.97 0.61 -9.16
C ILE A 393 19.01 0.27 -10.30
N VAL A 394 19.02 -0.98 -10.76
CA VAL A 394 18.15 -1.48 -11.84
C VAL A 394 16.67 -1.31 -11.47
N GLY A 395 16.28 -1.67 -10.25
CA GLY A 395 14.92 -1.48 -9.76
C GLY A 395 14.50 -0.01 -9.70
N SER A 396 15.40 0.88 -9.27
CA SER A 396 15.13 2.33 -9.26
C SER A 396 14.95 2.89 -10.67
N VAL A 397 15.79 2.48 -11.62
CA VAL A 397 15.68 2.89 -13.03
C VAL A 397 14.37 2.37 -13.64
N ILE A 398 14.02 1.10 -13.41
CA ILE A 398 12.77 0.53 -13.92
C ILE A 398 11.55 1.24 -13.32
N GLY A 399 11.60 1.57 -12.03
CA GLY A 399 10.54 2.32 -11.37
C GLY A 399 10.35 3.72 -11.91
N LEU A 400 11.45 4.47 -12.06
CA LEU A 400 11.42 5.84 -12.59
C LEU A 400 10.92 5.90 -14.05
N PHE A 401 11.29 4.90 -14.87
CA PHE A 401 10.93 4.84 -16.30
C PHE A 401 9.77 3.89 -16.62
N GLY A 402 8.88 3.61 -15.64
CA GLY A 402 7.83 2.59 -15.78
C GLY A 402 6.92 2.73 -17.03
N SER A 403 6.70 3.94 -17.52
CA SER A 403 5.92 4.18 -18.75
C SER A 403 6.63 3.72 -20.02
N VAL A 404 7.95 3.88 -20.11
CA VAL A 404 8.78 3.46 -21.25
C VAL A 404 8.74 1.94 -21.41
N TRP A 405 8.79 1.22 -20.28
CA TRP A 405 8.77 -0.23 -20.26
C TRP A 405 7.43 -0.82 -20.71
N LYS A 406 6.31 -0.16 -20.43
CA LYS A 406 4.97 -0.58 -20.92
C LYS A 406 4.89 -0.55 -22.45
N THR A 407 5.57 0.39 -23.10
CA THR A 407 5.52 0.53 -24.57
C THR A 407 6.49 -0.41 -25.28
N GLN A 408 7.63 -0.74 -24.66
CA GLN A 408 8.71 -1.50 -25.30
C GLN A 408 8.64 -3.02 -25.04
N VAL A 409 8.14 -3.47 -23.88
CA VAL A 409 8.26 -4.88 -23.43
C VAL A 409 6.93 -5.65 -23.52
N GLY A 410 5.91 -5.11 -24.19
CA GLY A 410 4.60 -5.77 -24.36
C GLY A 410 3.81 -5.89 -23.05
N SER A 411 2.83 -6.81 -23.01
CA SER A 411 1.87 -6.99 -21.90
C SER A 411 2.47 -7.48 -20.56
N ALA A 412 3.79 -7.49 -20.42
CA ALA A 412 4.46 -7.86 -19.17
C ALA A 412 4.27 -6.76 -18.11
N SER A 413 3.91 -7.17 -16.88
CA SER A 413 3.83 -6.23 -15.76
C SER A 413 5.20 -5.59 -15.48
N PRO A 414 5.30 -4.26 -15.29
CA PRO A 414 6.56 -3.59 -14.95
C PRO A 414 7.28 -4.19 -13.73
N LEU A 415 6.52 -4.74 -12.78
CA LEU A 415 7.07 -5.43 -11.60
C LEU A 415 7.73 -6.76 -11.96
N ALA A 416 7.17 -7.50 -12.92
CA ALA A 416 7.77 -8.74 -13.42
C ALA A 416 9.08 -8.46 -14.17
N VAL A 417 9.13 -7.37 -14.94
CA VAL A 417 10.36 -6.90 -15.59
C VAL A 417 11.41 -6.52 -14.54
N ALA A 418 11.02 -5.81 -13.48
CA ALA A 418 11.94 -5.46 -12.39
C ALA A 418 12.53 -6.70 -11.70
N PHE A 419 11.69 -7.70 -11.39
CA PHE A 419 12.14 -8.98 -10.85
C PHE A 419 13.12 -9.70 -11.79
N LEU A 420 12.76 -9.80 -13.08
CA LEU A 420 13.58 -10.49 -14.07
C LEU A 420 14.92 -9.77 -14.28
N ALA A 421 14.91 -8.45 -14.31
CA ALA A 421 16.11 -7.64 -14.45
C ALA A 421 17.03 -7.75 -13.23
N GLY A 422 16.47 -7.84 -12.01
CA GLY A 422 17.27 -8.13 -10.81
C GLY A 422 17.83 -9.56 -10.80
N TYR A 423 17.06 -10.54 -11.28
CA TYR A 423 17.48 -11.94 -11.38
C TYR A 423 18.59 -12.15 -12.42
N ALA A 424 18.40 -11.59 -13.61
CA ALA A 424 19.27 -11.71 -14.77
C ALA A 424 19.92 -10.35 -15.12
N ALA A 425 20.55 -9.71 -14.13
CA ALA A 425 21.17 -8.40 -14.28
C ALA A 425 22.11 -8.32 -15.49
N ASP A 426 22.91 -9.36 -15.73
CA ASP A 426 23.86 -9.40 -16.86
C ASP A 426 23.14 -9.39 -18.22
N ALA A 427 22.03 -10.13 -18.35
CA ALA A 427 21.21 -10.12 -19.56
C ALA A 427 20.50 -8.78 -19.76
N PHE A 428 20.07 -8.14 -18.66
CA PHE A 428 19.47 -6.82 -18.69
C PHE A 428 20.47 -5.75 -19.16
N PHE A 429 21.70 -5.73 -18.65
CA PHE A 429 22.73 -4.80 -19.15
C PHE A 429 23.13 -5.09 -20.59
N SER A 430 23.25 -6.37 -20.98
CA SER A 430 23.51 -6.71 -22.39
C SER A 430 22.39 -6.21 -23.31
N PHE A 431 21.14 -6.22 -22.86
CA PHE A 431 20.02 -5.62 -23.58
C PHE A 431 20.17 -4.09 -23.68
N LEU A 432 20.52 -3.41 -22.58
CA LEU A 432 20.77 -1.96 -22.59
C LEU A 432 21.94 -1.57 -23.50
N ASP A 433 23.02 -2.34 -23.49
CA ASP A 433 24.19 -2.11 -24.34
C ASP A 433 23.85 -2.25 -25.83
N LYS A 434 22.97 -3.20 -26.17
CA LYS A 434 22.45 -3.37 -27.54
C LYS A 434 21.47 -2.26 -27.94
N ALA A 435 20.71 -1.73 -26.98
CA ALA A 435 19.77 -0.64 -27.20
C ALA A 435 20.46 0.74 -27.28
N ALA A 436 21.63 0.89 -26.64
CA ALA A 436 22.44 2.09 -26.75
C ALA A 436 22.93 2.23 -28.20
N PRO A 437 22.64 3.35 -28.91
CA PRO A 437 23.10 3.53 -30.27
C PRO A 437 24.63 3.50 -30.26
N THR A 438 25.19 2.60 -31.08
CA THR A 438 26.62 2.47 -31.30
C THR A 438 27.14 3.84 -31.75
N ARG A 439 27.77 4.61 -30.86
CA ARG A 439 28.57 5.77 -31.26
C ARG A 439 29.77 5.23 -32.04
N THR A 440 29.57 4.98 -33.32
CA THR A 440 30.66 4.79 -34.27
C THR A 440 31.53 6.02 -34.21
N LYS A 441 32.79 5.80 -33.90
CA LYS A 441 33.86 6.79 -33.95
C LYS A 441 33.88 7.38 -35.36
N THR A 442 33.44 8.62 -35.52
CA THR A 442 33.76 9.43 -36.71
C THR A 442 34.75 10.49 -36.28
N ALA A 443 36.04 10.14 -36.33
CA ALA A 443 37.14 11.11 -36.33
C ALA A 443 38.33 10.45 -37.03
N THR A 444 38.21 10.31 -38.33
CA THR A 444 39.35 10.20 -39.24
C THR A 444 38.92 10.92 -40.51
N ILE A 445 39.37 12.16 -40.65
CA ILE A 445 40.10 12.75 -41.79
C ILE A 445 40.66 14.07 -41.27
#